data_AF-A0A7H9AM98-F1
#
_entry.id   AF-A0A7H9AM98-F1
#
_cell.length_a   1.000
_cell.length_b   1.000
_cell.length_c   1.000
_cell.angle_alpha   90.00
_cell.angle_beta   90.00
_cell.angle_gamma   90.00
#
_symmetry.space_group_name_H-M   'P 1'
#
loop_
_entity.id
_entity.type
_entity.pdbx_description
1 polymer ?
#
loop_
_entity_poly.entity_id
_entity_poly.type
_entity_poly.pdbx_seq_one_letter_code
_entity_poly.pdbx_strand_id
1 'polypeptide(L)'
;MSFLAKLFLNGSVLNVLDTNIQFYQGLDPATYRPEILPQGGIFALTVEADGNTDLLGLTISPDTMCKGYIRFYKRDGMSKLTDYEFFDTYIVSYQREFTAFNGRPATDYLTFSPGILRIGDMVFEKWWKVTDLANMEAARNMPVEEEKRPKMLGYHYENEEGTVLENNELKIGQVISLVLKTEDGIGKTVSLDLSDNNRDFEYKGKRLDGDILKGIPIKSSPQKFKLKVVSPWKT
;
A
#
# COMPACT_ATOMS: atom_id res chain seq x y z
N MET A 1 0.99 31.36 -10.94
CA MET A 1 0.99 29.89 -10.82
C MET A 1 -0.13 29.51 -9.87
N SER A 2 -1.00 28.58 -10.28
CA SER A 2 -2.13 28.09 -9.49
C SER A 2 -1.67 27.13 -8.39
N PHE A 3 -2.46 27.01 -7.33
CA PHE A 3 -2.28 25.93 -6.36
C PHE A 3 -2.58 24.59 -7.03
N LEU A 4 -1.73 23.59 -6.83
CA LEU A 4 -1.97 22.23 -7.29
C LEU A 4 -2.85 21.51 -6.26
N ALA A 5 -3.88 20.81 -6.74
CA ALA A 5 -4.74 19.99 -5.91
C ALA A 5 -4.94 18.61 -6.57
N LYS A 6 -4.96 17.55 -5.75
CA LYS A 6 -5.19 16.17 -6.22
C LYS A 6 -6.18 15.45 -5.33
N LEU A 7 -7.11 14.71 -5.95
CA LEU A 7 -8.06 13.85 -5.27
C LEU A 7 -7.47 12.43 -5.20
N PHE A 8 -7.49 11.85 -4.00
CA PHE A 8 -7.11 10.47 -3.73
C PHE A 8 -8.37 9.69 -3.35
N LEU A 9 -8.75 8.73 -4.19
CA LEU A 9 -9.97 7.93 -4.04
C LEU A 9 -9.73 6.52 -4.57
N ASN A 10 -10.04 5.48 -3.78
CA ASN A 10 -9.92 4.06 -4.18
C ASN A 10 -8.54 3.66 -4.78
N GLY A 11 -7.47 4.32 -4.34
CA GLY A 11 -6.11 4.08 -4.87
C GLY A 11 -5.79 4.83 -6.17
N SER A 12 -6.77 5.48 -6.79
CA SER A 12 -6.56 6.39 -7.91
C SER A 12 -6.23 7.81 -7.45
N VAL A 13 -5.54 8.54 -8.33
CA VAL A 13 -5.14 9.92 -8.11
C VAL A 13 -5.59 10.77 -9.29
N LEU A 14 -6.53 11.68 -9.03
CA LEU A 14 -7.14 12.56 -10.02
C LEU A 14 -6.64 14.00 -9.84
N ASN A 15 -6.43 14.71 -10.94
CA ASN A 15 -6.10 16.13 -10.89
C ASN A 15 -7.36 16.95 -10.62
N VAL A 16 -7.32 17.86 -9.63
CA VAL A 16 -8.47 18.69 -9.25
C VAL A 16 -8.32 20.06 -9.90
N LEU A 17 -9.35 20.45 -10.65
CA LEU A 17 -9.43 21.73 -11.34
C LEU A 17 -10.14 22.79 -10.50
N ASP A 18 -11.18 22.38 -9.77
CA ASP A 18 -11.98 23.27 -8.93
C ASP A 18 -12.63 22.50 -7.77
N THR A 19 -12.84 23.19 -6.65
CA THR A 19 -13.61 22.67 -5.52
C THR A 19 -14.40 23.78 -4.85
N ASN A 20 -15.64 23.48 -4.45
CA ASN A 20 -16.51 24.40 -3.77
C ASN A 20 -17.14 23.72 -2.56
N ILE A 21 -16.77 24.16 -1.36
CA ILE A 21 -17.33 23.69 -0.09
C ILE A 21 -18.16 24.81 0.51
N GLN A 22 -19.39 24.50 0.91
CA GLN A 22 -20.28 25.47 1.51
C GLN A 22 -20.86 24.97 2.84
N PHE A 23 -20.89 25.89 3.80
CA PHE A 23 -21.64 25.78 5.04
C PHE A 23 -22.55 26.99 5.18
N TYR A 24 -23.70 26.81 5.82
CA TYR A 24 -24.65 27.89 6.04
C TYR A 24 -25.44 27.67 7.33
N GLN A 25 -25.94 28.77 7.89
CA GLN A 25 -26.83 28.79 9.05
C GLN A 25 -27.97 29.77 8.77
N GLY A 26 -29.18 29.39 9.16
CA GLY A 26 -30.32 30.30 9.21
C GLY A 26 -30.10 31.37 10.27
N LEU A 27 -30.57 32.58 9.96
CA LEU A 27 -30.48 33.74 10.84
C LEU A 27 -31.87 34.09 11.37
N ASP A 28 -31.96 34.39 12.66
CA ASP A 28 -33.16 34.96 13.26
C ASP A 28 -33.42 36.35 12.64
N PRO A 29 -34.61 36.61 12.04
CA PRO A 29 -34.87 37.85 11.30
C PRO A 29 -34.86 39.13 12.15
N ALA A 30 -35.06 39.03 13.47
CA ALA A 30 -35.13 40.18 14.36
C ALA A 30 -33.78 40.57 14.97
N THR A 31 -32.93 39.59 15.26
CA THR A 31 -31.66 39.74 15.95
C THR A 31 -30.45 39.49 15.06
N TYR A 32 -30.64 38.90 13.87
CA TYR A 32 -29.61 38.48 12.92
C TYR A 32 -28.57 37.51 13.53
N ARG A 33 -28.94 36.82 14.61
CA ARG A 33 -28.11 35.78 15.23
C ARG A 33 -28.40 34.41 14.59
N PRO A 34 -27.43 33.46 14.59
CA PRO A 34 -27.70 32.11 14.11
C PRO A 34 -28.83 31.45 14.92
N GLU A 35 -29.84 30.95 14.21
CA GLU A 35 -31.03 30.30 14.81
C GLU A 35 -30.92 28.77 14.75
N ILE A 36 -30.23 28.24 13.74
CA ILE A 36 -30.07 26.80 13.50
C ILE A 36 -28.60 26.36 13.51
N LEU A 37 -28.40 25.07 13.77
CA LEU A 37 -27.09 24.43 13.67
C LEU A 37 -26.50 24.58 12.25
N PRO A 38 -25.17 24.65 12.12
CA PRO A 38 -24.49 24.65 10.81
C PRO A 38 -24.94 23.48 9.95
N GLN A 39 -25.40 23.79 8.75
CA GLN A 39 -25.71 22.83 7.70
C GLN A 39 -24.70 22.95 6.56
N GLY A 40 -24.57 21.89 5.76
CA GLY A 40 -23.68 21.87 4.61
C GLY A 40 -22.71 20.70 4.65
N GLY A 41 -21.46 20.97 4.27
CA GLY A 41 -20.42 19.95 4.10
C GLY A 41 -20.58 19.11 2.83
N ILE A 42 -21.63 19.35 2.04
CA ILE A 42 -21.70 18.91 0.65
C ILE A 42 -20.77 19.81 -0.16
N PHE A 43 -20.01 19.21 -1.06
CA PHE A 43 -19.07 19.97 -1.87
C PHE A 43 -19.08 19.54 -3.33
N ALA A 44 -18.85 20.50 -4.21
CA ALA A 44 -18.64 20.25 -5.62
C ALA A 44 -17.15 20.06 -5.90
N LEU A 45 -16.83 19.18 -6.84
CA LEU A 45 -15.49 18.90 -7.30
C LEU A 45 -15.48 18.82 -8.83
N THR A 46 -14.53 19.51 -9.44
CA THR A 46 -14.24 19.38 -10.86
C THR A 46 -12.87 18.72 -11.02
N VAL A 47 -12.81 17.58 -11.71
CA VAL A 47 -11.57 16.81 -11.93
C VAL A 47 -11.32 16.54 -13.41
N GLU A 48 -10.05 16.36 -13.76
CA GLU A 48 -9.70 15.75 -15.05
C GLU A 48 -10.07 14.27 -15.00
N ALA A 49 -10.88 13.83 -15.95
CA ALA A 49 -11.28 12.44 -16.07
C ALA A 49 -10.04 11.57 -16.32
N ASP A 50 -9.87 10.54 -15.50
CA ASP A 50 -8.99 9.43 -15.83
C ASP A 50 -9.81 8.27 -16.41
N GLY A 51 -9.16 7.41 -17.19
CA GLY A 51 -9.81 6.22 -17.75
C GLY A 51 -9.98 5.09 -16.75
N ASN A 52 -9.55 5.28 -15.49
CA ASN A 52 -9.33 4.19 -14.53
C ASN A 52 -10.23 4.30 -13.29
N THR A 53 -10.69 5.49 -12.91
CA THR A 53 -11.51 5.69 -11.71
C THR A 53 -12.98 5.60 -12.06
N ASP A 54 -13.68 4.65 -11.44
CA ASP A 54 -15.10 4.42 -11.65
C ASP A 54 -15.99 5.38 -10.83
N LEU A 55 -15.88 6.68 -11.13
CA LEU A 55 -16.68 7.73 -10.49
C LEU A 55 -18.18 7.60 -10.82
N LEU A 56 -18.49 7.16 -12.04
CA LEU A 56 -19.87 6.93 -12.48
C LEU A 56 -20.47 5.75 -11.71
N GLY A 57 -19.75 4.63 -11.56
CA GLY A 57 -20.18 3.48 -10.78
C GLY A 57 -20.50 3.83 -9.34
N LEU A 58 -19.68 4.67 -8.70
CA LEU A 58 -19.93 5.20 -7.35
C LEU A 58 -21.17 6.11 -7.28
N THR A 59 -21.52 6.78 -8.37
CA THR A 59 -22.68 7.69 -8.41
C THR A 59 -23.99 6.94 -8.60
N ILE A 60 -24.00 5.92 -9.46
CA ILE A 60 -25.21 5.13 -9.75
C ILE A 60 -25.53 4.10 -8.66
N SER A 61 -24.55 3.75 -7.83
CA SER A 61 -24.71 2.76 -6.77
C SER A 61 -25.28 3.40 -5.49
N PRO A 62 -26.54 3.16 -5.13
CA PRO A 62 -27.24 3.92 -4.08
C PRO A 62 -26.64 3.74 -2.68
N ASP A 63 -26.10 2.55 -2.40
CA ASP A 63 -25.61 2.18 -1.06
C ASP A 63 -24.07 2.17 -0.98
N THR A 64 -23.37 2.57 -2.04
CA THR A 64 -21.90 2.52 -2.07
C THR A 64 -21.32 3.81 -1.54
N MET A 65 -20.79 3.76 -0.32
CA MET A 65 -20.01 4.86 0.24
C MET A 65 -18.54 4.76 -0.20
N CYS A 66 -17.95 5.93 -0.45
CA CYS A 66 -16.52 6.07 -0.69
C CYS A 66 -15.86 6.87 0.44
N LYS A 67 -14.53 6.78 0.51
CA LYS A 67 -13.69 7.59 1.38
C LYS A 67 -12.44 8.02 0.64
N GLY A 68 -11.89 9.16 1.01
CA GLY A 68 -10.75 9.73 0.32
C GLY A 68 -10.34 11.06 0.88
N TYR A 69 -9.44 11.74 0.17
CA TYR A 69 -9.04 13.08 0.53
C TYR A 69 -8.60 13.89 -0.68
N ILE A 70 -8.78 15.20 -0.59
CA ILE A 70 -8.23 16.17 -1.53
C ILE A 70 -7.00 16.79 -0.88
N ARG A 71 -5.84 16.63 -1.52
CA ARG A 71 -4.60 17.25 -1.08
C ARG A 71 -4.31 18.51 -1.85
N PHE A 72 -4.21 19.62 -1.13
CA PHE A 72 -3.68 20.87 -1.66
C PHE A 72 -2.18 20.94 -1.37
N TYR A 73 -1.41 21.31 -2.38
CA TYR A 73 0.02 21.50 -2.27
C TYR A 73 0.35 22.99 -2.07
N LYS A 74 1.47 23.28 -1.39
CA LYS A 74 2.00 24.63 -1.32
C LYS A 74 2.39 25.10 -2.73
N ARG A 75 2.70 26.40 -2.87
CA ARG A 75 3.14 26.98 -4.15
C ARG A 75 4.40 26.31 -4.73
N ASP A 76 5.18 25.61 -3.91
CA ASP A 76 6.33 24.82 -4.33
C ASP A 76 5.95 23.52 -5.09
N GLY A 77 4.68 23.12 -5.06
CA GLY A 77 4.15 21.90 -5.69
C GLY A 77 4.60 20.59 -5.03
N MET A 78 5.44 20.65 -3.99
CA MET A 78 6.06 19.47 -3.38
C MET A 78 5.55 19.23 -1.96
N SER A 79 5.34 20.30 -1.21
CA SER A 79 4.94 20.22 0.19
C SER A 79 3.43 20.20 0.32
N LYS A 80 2.89 19.37 1.21
CA LYS A 80 1.47 19.42 1.60
C LYS A 80 1.14 20.79 2.22
N LEU A 81 0.05 21.39 1.77
CA LEU A 81 -0.56 22.57 2.39
C LEU A 81 -1.66 22.14 3.38
N THR A 82 -2.70 21.48 2.87
CA THR A 82 -3.82 20.97 3.69
C THR A 82 -4.50 19.81 2.98
N ASP A 83 -5.14 18.93 3.75
CA ASP A 83 -5.95 17.82 3.23
C ASP A 83 -7.41 18.07 3.63
N TYR A 84 -8.33 17.86 2.69
CA TYR A 84 -9.76 17.76 2.95
C TYR A 84 -10.13 16.29 2.90
N GLU A 85 -10.33 15.69 4.05
CA GLU A 85 -10.60 14.26 4.20
C GLU A 85 -12.10 14.04 4.34
N PHE A 86 -12.62 13.05 3.62
CA PHE A 86 -14.03 12.72 3.64
C PHE A 86 -14.23 11.22 3.83
N PHE A 87 -15.21 10.87 4.66
CA PHE A 87 -15.58 9.50 5.00
C PHE A 87 -17.08 9.32 4.86
N ASP A 88 -17.51 8.07 4.69
CA ASP A 88 -18.92 7.70 4.51
C ASP A 88 -19.60 8.56 3.44
N THR A 89 -18.99 8.65 2.26
CA THR A 89 -19.35 9.68 1.28
C THR A 89 -20.06 9.09 0.08
N TYR A 90 -21.22 9.66 -0.24
CA TYR A 90 -21.93 9.38 -1.48
C TYR A 90 -21.58 10.42 -2.54
N ILE A 91 -21.46 9.98 -3.80
CA ILE A 91 -21.43 10.88 -4.95
C ILE A 91 -22.88 11.00 -5.43
N VAL A 92 -23.47 12.17 -5.26
CA VAL A 92 -24.91 12.40 -5.50
C VAL A 92 -25.20 13.05 -6.84
N SER A 93 -24.17 13.52 -7.54
CA SER A 93 -24.26 14.07 -8.89
C SER A 93 -22.97 13.78 -9.65
N TYR A 94 -23.12 13.44 -10.93
CA TYR A 94 -22.04 13.23 -11.87
C TYR A 94 -22.42 13.79 -13.23
N GLN A 95 -21.53 14.57 -13.82
CA GLN A 95 -21.63 15.04 -15.20
C GLN A 95 -20.23 14.98 -15.82
N ARG A 96 -20.10 14.37 -16.99
CA ARG A 96 -18.88 14.40 -17.80
C ARG A 96 -19.07 15.27 -19.01
N GLU A 97 -18.11 16.15 -19.25
CA GLU A 97 -18.03 16.95 -20.47
C GLU A 97 -16.73 16.63 -21.21
N PHE A 98 -16.83 16.44 -22.52
CA PHE A 98 -15.67 16.31 -23.40
C PHE A 98 -15.82 17.26 -24.58
N THR A 99 -14.77 18.05 -24.82
CA THR A 99 -14.63 18.87 -26.01
C THR A 99 -13.30 18.57 -26.66
N ALA A 100 -13.32 18.23 -27.96
CA ALA A 100 -12.09 17.98 -28.71
C ALA A 100 -11.28 19.27 -28.98
N PHE A 101 -11.87 20.43 -28.70
CA PHE A 101 -11.25 21.73 -28.92
C PHE A 101 -10.12 21.98 -27.91
N ASN A 102 -8.96 22.45 -28.38
CA ASN A 102 -7.76 22.74 -27.57
C ASN A 102 -7.15 21.55 -26.81
N GLY A 103 -7.49 20.30 -27.15
CA GLY A 103 -6.86 19.11 -26.58
C GLY A 103 -7.03 18.96 -25.06
N ARG A 104 -8.12 19.51 -24.50
CA ARG A 104 -8.41 19.37 -23.07
C ARG A 104 -8.84 17.93 -22.76
N PRO A 105 -8.38 17.34 -21.65
CA PRO A 105 -8.94 16.07 -21.19
C PRO A 105 -10.43 16.23 -20.89
N ALA A 106 -11.17 15.12 -20.92
CA ALA A 106 -12.55 15.13 -20.45
C ALA A 106 -12.59 15.62 -18.99
N THR A 107 -13.63 16.36 -18.63
CA THR A 107 -13.79 16.98 -17.32
C THR A 107 -15.01 16.38 -16.63
N ASP A 108 -14.84 15.94 -15.39
CA ASP A 108 -15.91 15.43 -14.55
C ASP A 108 -16.30 16.46 -13.50
N TYR A 109 -17.60 16.72 -13.40
CA TYR A 109 -18.24 17.55 -12.40
C TYR A 109 -19.00 16.64 -11.44
N LEU A 110 -18.67 16.75 -10.16
CA LEU A 110 -19.14 15.84 -9.12
C LEU A 110 -19.69 16.63 -7.93
N THR A 111 -20.70 16.06 -7.27
CA THR A 111 -21.15 16.54 -5.96
C THR A 111 -20.99 15.43 -4.93
N PHE A 112 -20.17 15.67 -3.91
CA PHE A 112 -19.92 14.74 -2.81
C PHE A 112 -20.78 15.13 -1.61
N SER A 113 -21.49 14.15 -1.03
CA SER A 113 -22.20 14.27 0.24
C SER A 113 -21.54 13.38 1.29
N PRO A 114 -20.54 13.91 2.03
CA PRO A 114 -19.87 13.16 3.07
C PRO A 114 -20.72 13.04 4.33
N GLY A 115 -20.62 11.91 5.01
CA GLY A 115 -21.09 11.73 6.39
C GLY A 115 -20.13 12.38 7.38
N ILE A 116 -18.83 12.40 7.06
CA ILE A 116 -17.79 13.07 7.84
C ILE A 116 -16.89 13.86 6.89
N LEU A 117 -16.68 15.14 7.18
CA LEU A 117 -15.72 16.01 6.49
C LEU A 117 -14.73 16.56 7.51
N ARG A 118 -13.44 16.30 7.29
CA ARG A 118 -12.34 16.80 8.12
C ARG A 118 -11.42 17.70 7.31
N ILE A 119 -11.17 18.90 7.82
CA ILE A 119 -10.29 19.90 7.21
C ILE A 119 -9.34 20.41 8.28
N GLY A 120 -8.09 19.96 8.24
CA GLY A 120 -7.14 20.21 9.33
C GLY A 120 -7.71 19.66 10.65
N ASP A 121 -7.86 20.53 11.64
CA ASP A 121 -8.40 20.19 12.97
C ASP A 121 -9.93 20.25 13.05
N MET A 122 -10.61 20.78 12.02
CA MET A 122 -12.07 20.86 11.99
C MET A 122 -12.66 19.54 11.54
N VAL A 123 -13.60 19.01 12.31
CA VAL A 123 -14.39 17.82 11.95
C VAL A 123 -15.87 18.18 11.94
N PHE A 124 -16.54 17.91 10.82
CA PHE A 124 -17.99 18.04 10.68
C PHE A 124 -18.60 16.66 10.42
N GLU A 125 -19.57 16.28 11.25
CA GLU A 125 -20.18 14.95 11.23
C GLU A 125 -21.71 15.05 11.09
N LYS A 126 -22.27 14.28 10.15
CA LYS A 126 -23.72 14.11 10.01
C LYS A 126 -24.19 12.94 10.87
N TRP A 127 -25.45 13.00 11.30
CA TRP A 127 -26.06 12.01 12.19
C TRP A 127 -26.06 10.57 11.65
N TRP A 128 -25.95 10.39 10.34
CA TRP A 128 -25.94 9.09 9.67
C TRP A 128 -24.53 8.53 9.40
N LYS A 129 -23.47 9.15 9.95
CA LYS A 129 -22.10 8.63 9.82
C LYS A 129 -22.00 7.18 10.34
N VAL A 130 -21.12 6.40 9.72
CA VAL A 130 -20.85 5.00 10.08
C VAL A 130 -19.44 4.87 10.67
N THR A 131 -18.48 5.60 10.11
CA THR A 131 -17.07 5.57 10.51
C THR A 131 -16.87 6.25 11.87
N ASP A 132 -16.07 5.60 12.73
CA ASP A 132 -15.56 6.18 13.96
C ASP A 132 -14.10 6.62 13.76
N LEU A 133 -13.89 7.94 13.68
CA LEU A 133 -12.57 8.53 13.47
C LEU A 133 -11.61 8.23 14.64
N ALA A 134 -12.10 8.18 15.88
CA ALA A 134 -11.24 7.95 17.04
C ALA A 134 -10.66 6.53 17.01
N ASN A 135 -11.48 5.54 16.65
CA ASN A 135 -11.03 4.16 16.47
C ASN A 135 -10.05 4.03 15.30
N MET A 136 -10.28 4.76 14.21
CA MET A 136 -9.38 4.75 13.05
C MET A 136 -8.01 5.37 13.38
N GLU A 137 -7.98 6.45 14.15
CA GLU A 137 -6.74 7.07 14.61
C GLU A 137 -5.99 6.19 15.59
N ALA A 138 -6.71 5.55 16.54
CA ALA A 138 -6.13 4.57 17.43
C ALA A 138 -5.48 3.42 16.65
N ALA A 139 -6.18 2.87 15.64
CA ALA A 139 -5.65 1.81 14.78
C ALA A 139 -4.44 2.26 13.95
N ARG A 140 -4.43 3.50 13.44
CA ARG A 140 -3.29 4.06 12.70
C ARG A 140 -2.06 4.26 13.59
N ASN A 141 -2.29 4.61 14.86
CA ASN A 141 -1.24 4.85 15.84
C ASN A 141 -0.83 3.58 16.59
N MET A 142 -1.46 2.43 16.32
CA MET A 142 -0.93 1.15 16.75
C MET A 142 0.43 0.93 16.05
N PRO A 143 1.46 0.48 16.78
CA PRO A 143 2.70 0.08 16.14
C PRO A 143 2.37 -0.99 15.10
N VAL A 144 2.64 -0.68 13.83
CA VAL A 144 2.65 -1.69 12.78
C VAL A 144 3.77 -2.63 13.19
N GLU A 145 3.41 -3.83 13.65
CA GLU A 145 4.38 -4.87 13.92
C GLU A 145 5.10 -5.14 12.59
N GLU A 146 6.35 -4.67 12.46
CA GLU A 146 7.11 -4.88 11.24
C GLU A 146 7.12 -6.38 10.96
N GLU A 147 6.56 -6.79 9.82
CA GLU A 147 6.70 -8.17 9.37
C GLU A 147 8.18 -8.47 9.20
N LYS A 148 8.80 -9.03 10.24
CA LYS A 148 10.23 -9.23 10.29
C LYS A 148 10.64 -10.10 9.12
N ARG A 149 11.40 -9.54 8.18
CA ARG A 149 11.86 -10.28 7.00
C ARG A 149 12.85 -11.36 7.45
N PRO A 150 12.82 -12.55 6.84
CA PRO A 150 13.72 -13.62 7.22
C PRO A 150 15.15 -13.17 6.94
N LYS A 151 15.99 -13.10 7.98
CA LYS A 151 17.40 -12.75 7.86
C LYS A 151 18.23 -14.02 7.91
N MET A 152 19.14 -14.17 6.95
CA MET A 152 20.13 -15.25 6.99
C MET A 152 21.26 -14.86 7.93
N LEU A 153 21.44 -15.63 9.00
CA LEU A 153 22.53 -15.42 9.96
C LEU A 153 23.82 -16.10 9.49
N GLY A 154 23.72 -17.16 8.68
CA GLY A 154 24.85 -17.88 8.10
C GLY A 154 24.53 -19.33 7.81
N TYR A 155 25.49 -20.04 7.21
CA TYR A 155 25.42 -21.47 6.99
C TYR A 155 26.80 -22.13 7.11
N HIS A 156 26.81 -23.44 7.36
CA HIS A 156 28.00 -24.28 7.33
C HIS A 156 27.66 -25.70 6.86
N TYR A 157 28.69 -26.48 6.52
CA TYR A 157 28.54 -27.87 6.11
C TYR A 157 28.91 -28.81 7.25
N GLU A 158 28.20 -29.93 7.38
CA GLU A 158 28.51 -31.00 8.33
C GLU A 158 28.59 -32.35 7.60
N ASN A 159 29.46 -33.23 8.09
CA ASN A 159 29.50 -34.65 7.69
C ASN A 159 28.32 -35.43 8.29
N GLU A 160 28.24 -36.75 8.04
CA GLU A 160 27.19 -37.60 8.60
C GLU A 160 27.24 -37.71 10.14
N GLU A 161 28.41 -37.48 10.73
CA GLU A 161 28.66 -37.50 12.18
C GLU A 161 28.38 -36.15 12.86
N GLY A 162 28.00 -35.12 12.09
CA GLY A 162 27.72 -33.77 12.60
C GLY A 162 28.96 -32.90 12.86
N THR A 163 30.14 -33.31 12.40
CA THR A 163 31.36 -32.49 12.43
C THR A 163 31.31 -31.44 11.32
N VAL A 164 31.63 -30.20 11.65
CA VAL A 164 31.70 -29.09 10.68
C VAL A 164 32.84 -29.35 9.69
N LEU A 165 32.53 -29.24 8.40
CA LEU A 165 33.48 -29.41 7.30
C LEU A 165 33.89 -28.03 6.78
N GLU A 166 35.19 -27.83 6.59
CA GLU A 166 35.70 -26.71 5.82
C GLU A 166 35.48 -26.93 4.31
N ASN A 167 35.51 -25.84 3.53
CA ASN A 167 35.20 -25.94 2.10
C ASN A 167 36.20 -26.85 1.35
N ASN A 168 37.47 -26.87 1.74
CA ASN A 168 38.50 -27.75 1.17
C ASN A 168 38.27 -29.25 1.47
N GLU A 169 37.55 -29.60 2.53
CA GLU A 169 37.27 -30.97 2.94
C GLU A 169 36.12 -31.62 2.15
N LEU A 170 35.43 -30.85 1.30
CA LEU A 170 34.33 -31.36 0.49
C LEU A 170 34.81 -32.25 -0.66
N LYS A 171 34.50 -33.55 -0.64
CA LYS A 171 34.87 -34.50 -1.70
C LYS A 171 33.73 -34.71 -2.70
N ILE A 172 34.06 -34.73 -3.99
CA ILE A 172 33.08 -35.02 -5.06
C ILE A 172 32.45 -36.40 -4.83
N GLY A 173 31.12 -36.47 -4.91
CA GLY A 173 30.34 -37.70 -4.73
C GLY A 173 29.84 -37.92 -3.30
N GLN A 174 30.34 -37.17 -2.31
CA GLN A 174 29.91 -37.31 -0.93
C GLN A 174 28.58 -36.59 -0.65
N VAL A 175 27.84 -37.08 0.34
CA VAL A 175 26.61 -36.45 0.84
C VAL A 175 26.96 -35.67 2.11
N ILE A 176 26.54 -34.41 2.18
CA ILE A 176 26.78 -33.50 3.31
C ILE A 176 25.46 -32.92 3.81
N SER A 177 25.48 -32.41 5.04
CA SER A 177 24.37 -31.63 5.60
C SER A 177 24.72 -30.14 5.57
N LEU A 178 24.01 -29.35 4.78
CA LEU A 178 24.01 -27.89 4.87
C LEU A 178 23.16 -27.46 6.07
N VAL A 179 23.77 -26.81 7.05
CA VAL A 179 23.11 -26.28 8.24
C VAL A 179 22.89 -24.79 8.03
N LEU A 180 21.64 -24.39 7.89
CA LEU A 180 21.24 -23.01 7.66
C LEU A 180 20.66 -22.40 8.94
N LYS A 181 21.15 -21.22 9.33
CA LYS A 181 20.64 -20.46 10.46
C LYS A 181 19.96 -19.18 9.97
N THR A 182 18.72 -18.98 10.39
CA THR A 182 17.89 -17.82 10.05
C THR A 182 17.30 -17.17 11.30
N GLU A 183 17.17 -15.85 11.29
CA GLU A 183 16.33 -15.06 12.20
C GLU A 183 15.01 -14.74 11.48
N ASP A 184 13.87 -14.87 12.16
CA ASP A 184 12.52 -14.63 11.60
C ASP A 184 12.21 -15.43 10.31
N GLY A 185 12.90 -16.56 10.12
CA GLY A 185 12.79 -17.45 8.96
C GLY A 185 11.62 -18.42 8.99
N ILE A 186 11.20 -18.85 10.18
CA ILE A 186 10.24 -19.95 10.36
C ILE A 186 8.89 -19.61 9.72
N GLY A 187 8.40 -20.49 8.85
CA GLY A 187 7.17 -20.31 8.08
C GLY A 187 7.36 -19.57 6.74
N LYS A 188 8.56 -19.05 6.46
CA LYS A 188 8.88 -18.32 5.22
C LYS A 188 9.78 -19.16 4.30
N THR A 189 9.95 -18.69 3.06
CA THR A 189 10.91 -19.26 2.12
C THR A 189 12.13 -18.36 1.98
N VAL A 190 13.30 -18.97 1.81
CA VAL A 190 14.55 -18.26 1.56
C VAL A 190 15.26 -18.85 0.34
N SER A 191 16.14 -18.07 -0.27
CA SER A 191 17.03 -18.55 -1.32
C SER A 191 18.47 -18.36 -0.86
N LEU A 192 19.29 -19.38 -1.03
CA LEU A 192 20.70 -19.36 -0.64
C LEU A 192 21.57 -19.61 -1.86
N ASP A 193 22.59 -18.78 -2.02
CA ASP A 193 23.63 -18.95 -3.02
C ASP A 193 24.80 -19.73 -2.41
N LEU A 194 25.11 -20.90 -3.00
CA LEU A 194 26.21 -21.77 -2.60
C LEU A 194 27.37 -21.73 -3.61
N SER A 195 27.34 -20.84 -4.60
CA SER A 195 28.33 -20.82 -5.68
C SER A 195 29.74 -20.69 -5.12
N ASP A 196 30.53 -21.72 -5.33
CA ASP A 196 31.98 -21.65 -5.26
C ASP A 196 32.51 -22.05 -6.64
N ASN A 197 33.56 -21.38 -7.14
CA ASN A 197 34.04 -21.64 -8.50
C ASN A 197 34.66 -23.05 -8.69
N ASN A 198 34.53 -23.94 -7.71
CA ASN A 198 35.25 -25.21 -7.66
C ASN A 198 34.32 -26.43 -7.70
N ARG A 199 33.04 -26.31 -7.33
CA ARG A 199 32.11 -27.44 -7.17
C ARG A 199 30.67 -27.00 -7.37
N ASP A 200 29.85 -27.98 -7.74
CA ASP A 200 28.40 -27.81 -7.82
C ASP A 200 27.70 -28.68 -6.78
N PHE A 201 26.44 -28.38 -6.47
CA PHE A 201 25.62 -29.16 -5.52
C PHE A 201 24.37 -29.77 -6.15
N GLU A 202 23.96 -30.94 -5.64
CA GLU A 202 22.70 -31.59 -5.96
C GLU A 202 21.78 -31.62 -4.73
N TYR A 203 20.55 -31.14 -4.90
CA TYR A 203 19.51 -31.16 -3.87
C TYR A 203 18.31 -31.99 -4.35
N LYS A 204 17.90 -32.98 -3.56
CA LYS A 204 16.77 -33.89 -3.86
C LYS A 204 16.84 -34.53 -5.26
N GLY A 205 18.02 -34.98 -5.70
CA GLY A 205 18.16 -35.62 -7.00
C GLY A 205 18.40 -34.68 -8.17
N LYS A 206 18.37 -33.35 -7.95
CA LYS A 206 18.53 -32.33 -9.00
C LYS A 206 19.73 -31.45 -8.72
N ARG A 207 20.59 -31.30 -9.72
CA ARG A 207 21.71 -30.35 -9.69
C ARG A 207 21.16 -28.93 -9.60
N LEU A 208 21.75 -28.12 -8.72
CA LEU A 208 21.38 -26.73 -8.54
C LEU A 208 21.88 -25.91 -9.72
N ASP A 209 21.02 -25.05 -10.25
CA ASP A 209 21.37 -24.13 -11.32
C ASP A 209 22.11 -22.92 -10.73
N GLY A 210 23.38 -22.77 -11.10
CA GLY A 210 24.30 -21.78 -10.53
C GLY A 210 24.49 -21.93 -9.02
N ASP A 211 24.34 -23.13 -8.48
CA ASP A 211 24.43 -23.43 -7.03
C ASP A 211 23.45 -22.64 -6.14
N ILE A 212 22.36 -22.15 -6.72
CA ILE A 212 21.35 -21.42 -5.97
C ILE A 212 20.26 -22.37 -5.48
N LEU A 213 20.17 -22.52 -4.16
CA LEU A 213 19.10 -23.22 -3.47
C LEU A 213 17.89 -22.28 -3.31
N LYS A 214 17.01 -22.24 -4.32
CA LYS A 214 15.88 -21.30 -4.38
C LYS A 214 14.64 -21.77 -3.62
N GLY A 215 13.99 -20.85 -2.92
CA GLY A 215 12.63 -21.02 -2.39
C GLY A 215 12.47 -22.14 -1.35
N ILE A 216 13.48 -22.37 -0.51
CA ILE A 216 13.40 -23.42 0.52
C ILE A 216 12.54 -22.97 1.72
N PRO A 217 11.56 -23.78 2.14
CA PRO A 217 10.75 -23.48 3.32
C PRO A 217 11.55 -23.72 4.60
N ILE A 218 11.57 -22.72 5.48
CA ILE A 218 12.19 -22.80 6.79
C ILE A 218 11.14 -23.23 7.82
N LYS A 219 11.39 -24.36 8.45
CA LYS A 219 10.56 -24.97 9.50
C LYS A 219 11.20 -24.86 10.88
N SER A 220 12.53 -24.72 10.94
CA SER A 220 13.30 -24.55 12.18
C SER A 220 14.55 -23.71 11.91
N SER A 221 15.21 -23.21 12.97
CA SER A 221 16.52 -22.57 12.87
C SER A 221 17.38 -23.04 14.06
N PRO A 222 18.50 -23.75 13.83
CA PRO A 222 19.03 -24.16 12.54
C PRO A 222 18.17 -25.24 11.83
N GLN A 223 18.27 -25.31 10.51
CA GLN A 223 17.66 -26.36 9.68
C GLN A 223 18.72 -27.02 8.79
N LYS A 224 18.67 -28.35 8.70
CA LYS A 224 19.60 -29.14 7.91
C LYS A 224 19.01 -29.55 6.56
N PHE A 225 19.79 -29.40 5.49
CA PHE A 225 19.46 -29.84 4.14
C PHE A 225 20.53 -30.80 3.64
N LYS A 226 20.12 -31.99 3.18
CA LYS A 226 21.07 -32.93 2.57
C LYS A 226 21.41 -32.47 1.15
N LEU A 227 22.68 -32.27 0.88
CA LEU A 227 23.24 -31.95 -0.44
C LEU A 227 24.23 -33.04 -0.83
N LYS A 228 24.33 -33.30 -2.13
CA LYS A 228 25.38 -34.15 -2.68
C LYS A 228 26.35 -33.28 -3.47
N VAL A 229 27.63 -33.41 -3.17
CA VAL A 229 28.70 -32.66 -3.85
C VAL A 229 28.94 -33.28 -5.21
N VAL A 230 28.90 -32.50 -6.27
CA VAL A 230 29.12 -32.95 -7.65
C VAL A 230 30.25 -32.16 -8.32
N SER A 231 30.83 -32.73 -9.37
CA SER A 231 31.88 -32.05 -10.13
C SER A 231 31.34 -30.76 -10.75
N PRO A 232 32.13 -29.66 -10.81
CA PRO A 232 31.69 -28.40 -11.39
C PRO A 232 31.27 -28.55 -12.86
N TRP A 233 30.51 -27.59 -13.38
CA TRP A 233 30.12 -27.63 -14.79
C TRP A 233 31.37 -27.68 -15.68
N LYS A 234 31.44 -28.61 -16.63
CA LYS A 234 32.45 -28.54 -17.69
C LYS A 234 32.03 -27.41 -18.61
N THR A 235 32.72 -26.28 -18.54
CA THR A 235 32.61 -25.22 -19.55
C THR A 235 33.15 -25.75 -20.88
#